data_AF-A0A3E2YMK7-F1
#
_entry.id   AF-A0A3E2YMK7-F1
#
_cell.length_a   1.000
_cell.length_b   1.000
_cell.length_c   1.000
_cell.angle_alpha   90.00
_cell.angle_beta   90.00
_cell.angle_gamma   90.00
#
_symmetry.space_group_name_H-M   'P 1'
#
loop_
_entity.id
_entity.type
_entity.pdbx_description
1 polymer ?
#
loop_
_entity_poly.entity_id
_entity_poly.type
_entity_poly.pdbx_seq_one_letter_code
_entity_poly.pdbx_strand_id
1 'polypeptide(L)'
;MPCDDDALVEAVVRANNELGGTLKLARDCKYELGDHDRKNGSALPTIRQRITIKGEKSVIKRDSKDAFRIFTVGEGGELTLKDVTLKDGNAAREKKHEPEPWPTTPGGTTPPTAAKPGPAAAPVAEGAAPSTPGTNPVEPGMPGGPGMPGGPGMPGGPGMPGGPGGDWPGTYDEGADGGALLVKPGGTAILEDSNLFNNNASGNGGAIANFGRVLLDRTTVDNNHAKANGGAIFNAGILKLKETRIGNNTAGKNGGGIANGNTYEPKIAIGTTATGTVEITKSTIHNNKADHNGGGIYTANGFLDITSTDIKDNTACHSGGGVYATNTNLHLRHVTIDNNKASQDGGGVFNTSTTNKPKTTNEHDNDDNNDRGSATIDDSAIRGNTAGRRGGGIFNGDPDLKPGPNKDNRATLTLRNSEVKGNTAGNGGGIFNNRGRVNIINTKVTKNTATDTNKPYDIAGGIVNNDGTVRLDDESIVIDNDPTNCTGHIPNCFA
;
A
#
# COMPACT_ATOMS: atom_id res chain seq x y z
N MET A 1 -28.90 19.21 17.20
CA MET A 1 -28.10 20.43 17.45
C MET A 1 -28.36 21.40 16.31
N PRO A 2 -28.12 22.71 16.46
CA PRO A 2 -28.25 23.67 15.35
C PRO A 2 -27.37 23.30 14.14
N CYS A 3 -27.71 23.84 12.97
CA CYS A 3 -26.92 23.75 11.75
C CYS A 3 -25.87 24.86 11.78
N ASP A 4 -24.85 24.68 12.62
CA ASP A 4 -23.88 25.70 13.00
C ASP A 4 -22.55 25.00 13.35
N ASP A 5 -21.46 25.49 12.79
CA ASP A 5 -20.11 24.94 12.88
C ASP A 5 -19.50 25.13 14.28
N ASP A 6 -19.66 26.30 14.88
CA ASP A 6 -19.22 26.57 16.26
C ASP A 6 -19.96 25.65 17.25
N ALA A 7 -21.28 25.48 17.08
CA ALA A 7 -22.07 24.58 17.90
C ALA A 7 -21.61 23.11 17.77
N LEU A 8 -21.12 22.68 16.61
CA LEU A 8 -20.54 21.35 16.44
C LEU A 8 -19.21 21.23 17.20
N VAL A 9 -18.32 22.22 17.08
CA VAL A 9 -17.03 22.26 17.79
C VAL A 9 -17.27 22.21 19.30
N GLU A 10 -18.13 23.09 19.83
CA GLU A 10 -18.45 23.15 21.26
C GLU A 10 -19.06 21.85 21.78
N ALA A 11 -19.93 21.20 21.00
CA ALA A 11 -20.53 19.93 21.37
C ALA A 11 -19.49 18.81 21.48
N VAL A 12 -18.48 18.79 20.59
CA VAL A 12 -17.36 17.84 20.68
C VAL A 12 -16.47 18.15 21.89
N VAL A 13 -16.17 19.43 22.16
CA VAL A 13 -15.43 19.84 23.38
C VAL A 13 -16.14 19.35 24.64
N ARG A 14 -17.45 19.60 24.74
CA ARG A 14 -18.27 19.18 25.88
C ARG A 14 -18.25 17.68 26.07
N ALA A 15 -18.51 16.92 25.00
CA ALA A 15 -18.51 15.45 25.06
C ALA A 15 -17.15 14.87 25.46
N ASN A 16 -16.03 15.50 25.08
CA ASN A 16 -14.69 15.09 25.51
C ASN A 16 -14.38 15.42 26.98
N ASN A 17 -14.92 16.50 27.53
CA ASN A 17 -14.73 16.90 28.92
C ASN A 17 -15.66 16.16 29.90
N GLU A 18 -16.71 15.55 29.36
CA GLU A 18 -17.65 14.70 30.10
C GLU A 18 -17.32 13.21 29.86
N LEU A 19 -18.28 12.29 30.06
CA LEU A 19 -18.12 10.84 29.86
C LEU A 19 -18.47 10.39 28.42
N GLY A 20 -18.29 11.26 27.43
CA GLY A 20 -18.73 11.04 26.05
C GLY A 20 -20.19 11.44 25.80
N GLY A 21 -20.76 11.03 24.66
CA GLY A 21 -22.15 11.36 24.33
C GLY A 21 -22.58 11.06 22.90
N THR A 22 -23.86 11.31 22.61
CA THR A 22 -24.43 11.25 21.26
C THR A 22 -24.78 12.64 20.76
N LEU A 23 -24.16 13.06 19.68
CA LEU A 23 -24.43 14.31 18.98
C LEU A 23 -25.35 14.00 17.80
N LYS A 24 -26.50 14.68 17.73
CA LYS A 24 -27.44 14.55 16.60
C LYS A 24 -27.39 15.82 15.75
N LEU A 25 -26.81 15.71 14.56
CA LEU A 25 -26.72 16.83 13.63
C LEU A 25 -28.11 17.25 13.12
N ALA A 26 -28.23 18.51 12.71
CA ALA A 26 -29.40 18.97 11.99
C ALA A 26 -29.46 18.23 10.65
N ARG A 27 -30.64 17.73 10.28
CA ARG A 27 -30.80 16.93 9.08
C ARG A 27 -30.43 17.71 7.80
N ASP A 28 -29.76 17.04 6.86
CA ASP A 28 -29.37 17.58 5.55
C ASP A 28 -28.54 18.89 5.65
N CYS A 29 -27.85 19.11 6.78
CA CYS A 29 -27.07 20.31 7.07
C CYS A 29 -25.65 20.23 6.51
N LYS A 30 -25.03 21.39 6.26
CA LYS A 30 -23.60 21.51 5.97
C LYS A 30 -22.91 22.23 7.11
N TYR A 31 -21.94 21.57 7.73
CA TYR A 31 -21.06 22.13 8.75
C TYR A 31 -19.72 22.45 8.08
N GLU A 32 -19.44 23.74 7.91
CA GLU A 32 -18.32 24.25 7.12
C GLU A 32 -17.22 24.79 8.04
N LEU A 33 -16.22 23.96 8.32
CA LEU A 33 -15.18 24.27 9.29
C LEU A 33 -14.11 25.18 8.66
N GLY A 34 -13.99 26.41 9.16
CA GLY A 34 -13.02 27.41 8.67
C GLY A 34 -11.68 27.41 9.41
N ASP A 35 -11.68 27.00 10.67
CA ASP A 35 -10.51 27.01 11.57
C ASP A 35 -10.11 25.61 12.06
N HIS A 36 -8.93 25.51 12.67
CA HIS A 36 -8.39 24.26 13.21
C HIS A 36 -7.56 24.46 14.48
N ASP A 37 -7.44 23.39 15.28
CA ASP A 37 -6.51 23.36 16.41
C ASP A 37 -5.08 23.13 15.90
N ARG A 38 -4.29 24.20 15.87
CA ARG A 38 -2.86 24.19 15.47
C ARG A 38 -2.01 23.18 16.24
N LYS A 39 -2.44 22.70 17.42
CA LYS A 39 -1.70 21.69 18.19
C LYS A 39 -1.85 20.28 17.63
N ASN A 40 -2.96 19.98 16.94
CA ASN A 40 -3.29 18.62 16.51
C ASN A 40 -3.64 18.51 15.01
N GLY A 41 -3.62 19.64 14.28
CA GLY A 41 -3.81 19.72 12.83
C GLY A 41 -5.24 19.38 12.37
N SER A 42 -6.21 19.35 13.29
CA SER A 42 -7.61 18.99 13.00
C SER A 42 -8.58 20.13 13.27
N ALA A 43 -9.65 20.17 12.48
CA ALA A 43 -10.75 21.11 12.64
C ALA A 43 -11.47 20.88 13.98
N LEU A 44 -11.80 19.63 14.29
CA LEU A 44 -12.48 19.26 15.53
C LEU A 44 -11.49 18.81 16.60
N PRO A 45 -11.77 19.07 17.89
CA PRO A 45 -10.95 18.60 19.00
C PRO A 45 -10.73 17.09 18.93
N THR A 46 -9.52 16.65 19.31
CA THR A 46 -9.18 15.22 19.36
C THR A 46 -10.19 14.46 20.23
N ILE A 47 -10.79 13.41 19.68
CA ILE A 47 -11.74 12.53 20.38
C ILE A 47 -10.96 11.71 21.41
N ARG A 48 -11.32 11.85 22.68
CA ARG A 48 -10.74 11.14 23.83
C ARG A 48 -11.76 10.31 24.62
N GLN A 49 -13.04 10.51 24.32
CA GLN A 49 -14.16 9.80 24.93
C GLN A 49 -14.94 9.03 23.85
N ARG A 50 -15.96 8.28 24.28
CA ARG A 50 -16.92 7.67 23.37
C ARG A 50 -17.90 8.73 22.84
N ILE A 51 -17.78 9.09 21.57
CA ILE A 51 -18.64 10.06 20.91
C ILE A 51 -19.32 9.40 19.71
N THR A 52 -20.65 9.45 19.67
CA THR A 52 -21.45 9.05 18.51
C THR A 52 -22.02 10.29 17.83
N ILE A 53 -21.75 10.47 16.54
CA ILE A 53 -22.35 11.52 15.71
C ILE A 53 -23.36 10.88 14.76
N LYS A 54 -24.62 11.22 14.94
CA LYS A 54 -25.72 10.89 14.02
C LYS A 54 -25.86 12.03 13.02
N GLY A 55 -25.41 11.78 11.79
CA GLY A 55 -25.27 12.77 10.74
C GLY A 55 -26.60 13.20 10.11
N GLU A 56 -27.60 12.32 10.02
CA GLU A 56 -28.90 12.64 9.38
C GLU A 56 -28.67 13.25 7.98
N LYS A 57 -27.83 12.59 7.17
CA LYS A 57 -27.37 12.98 5.82
C LYS A 57 -26.57 14.27 5.74
N SER A 58 -26.05 14.76 6.87
CA SER A 58 -25.26 15.98 6.90
C SER A 58 -23.88 15.82 6.28
N VAL A 59 -23.32 16.95 5.86
CA VAL A 59 -21.94 17.08 5.41
C VAL A 59 -21.15 17.83 6.47
N ILE A 60 -20.01 17.27 6.87
CA ILE A 60 -18.96 17.99 7.60
C ILE A 60 -17.81 18.18 6.63
N LYS A 61 -17.48 19.42 6.31
CA LYS A 61 -16.41 19.74 5.35
C LYS A 61 -15.48 20.81 5.87
N ARG A 62 -14.25 20.78 5.36
CA ARG A 62 -13.33 21.91 5.47
C ARG A 62 -13.73 23.00 4.48
N ASP A 63 -13.80 24.24 4.94
CA ASP A 63 -14.04 25.43 4.11
C ASP A 63 -12.97 26.49 4.37
N SER A 64 -11.72 26.16 4.01
CA SER A 64 -10.57 27.03 4.28
C SER A 64 -9.53 26.93 3.17
N LYS A 65 -8.63 27.93 3.11
CA LYS A 65 -7.39 27.83 2.33
C LYS A 65 -6.32 27.06 3.11
N ASP A 66 -6.39 27.11 4.44
CA ASP A 66 -5.46 26.42 5.30
C ASP A 66 -5.71 24.91 5.25
N ALA A 67 -4.63 24.14 5.35
CA ALA A 67 -4.68 22.69 5.31
C ALA A 67 -4.90 22.16 6.72
N PHE A 68 -6.01 21.47 6.93
CA PHE A 68 -6.24 20.68 8.13
C PHE A 68 -7.16 19.49 7.87
N ARG A 69 -7.02 18.46 8.72
CA ARG A 69 -7.89 17.29 8.75
C ARG A 69 -9.20 17.60 9.48
N ILE A 70 -10.26 16.79 9.29
CA ILE A 70 -11.53 16.98 10.00
C ILE A 70 -11.47 16.40 11.43
N PHE A 71 -11.14 15.11 11.56
CA PHE A 71 -11.17 14.39 12.86
C PHE A 71 -9.81 13.79 13.25
N THR A 72 -9.48 13.85 14.54
CA THR A 72 -8.49 12.96 15.18
C THR A 72 -9.17 12.09 16.23
N VAL A 73 -8.90 10.79 16.24
CA VAL A 73 -9.23 9.92 17.38
C VAL A 73 -7.94 9.57 18.11
N GLY A 74 -7.86 9.99 19.38
CA GLY A 74 -6.72 9.73 20.25
C GLY A 74 -6.81 8.39 20.96
N GLU A 75 -5.78 8.07 21.75
CA GLU A 75 -5.77 6.90 22.63
C GLU A 75 -6.99 6.88 23.56
N GLY A 76 -7.68 5.74 23.65
CA GLY A 76 -8.90 5.58 24.45
C GLY A 76 -10.15 6.24 23.86
N GLY A 77 -10.02 7.07 22.82
CA GLY A 77 -11.14 7.67 22.12
C GLY A 77 -11.89 6.68 21.23
N GLU A 78 -13.21 6.81 21.18
CA GLU A 78 -14.08 5.98 20.34
C GLU A 78 -15.04 6.91 19.58
N LEU A 79 -14.87 7.02 18.27
CA LEU A 79 -15.73 7.82 17.39
C LEU A 79 -16.64 6.90 16.59
N THR A 80 -17.96 7.07 16.72
CA THR A 80 -18.94 6.46 15.81
C THR A 80 -19.57 7.53 14.96
N LEU A 81 -19.49 7.39 13.64
CA LEU A 81 -20.14 8.26 12.66
C LEU A 81 -21.22 7.46 11.93
N LYS A 82 -22.44 8.02 11.85
CA LYS A 82 -23.57 7.38 11.15
C LYS A 82 -24.20 8.36 10.19
N ASP A 83 -24.38 7.97 8.92
CA ASP A 83 -25.09 8.76 7.91
C ASP A 83 -24.53 10.19 7.77
N VAL A 84 -23.20 10.30 7.64
CA VAL A 84 -22.47 11.56 7.49
C VAL A 84 -21.53 11.52 6.29
N THR A 85 -21.37 12.66 5.62
CA THR A 85 -20.33 12.86 4.62
C THR A 85 -19.18 13.69 5.20
N LEU A 86 -17.96 13.15 5.19
CA LEU A 86 -16.72 13.88 5.47
C LEU A 86 -16.05 14.26 4.16
N LYS A 87 -15.84 15.57 3.95
CA LYS A 87 -15.39 16.04 2.64
C LYS A 87 -14.38 17.19 2.71
N ASP A 88 -13.51 17.25 1.70
CA ASP A 88 -12.54 18.33 1.45
C ASP A 88 -11.47 18.51 2.55
N GLY A 89 -11.35 17.55 3.47
CA GLY A 89 -10.30 17.55 4.48
C GLY A 89 -8.91 17.46 3.82
N ASN A 90 -7.93 18.18 4.37
CA ASN A 90 -6.61 18.30 3.78
C ASN A 90 -5.50 18.27 4.83
N ALA A 91 -4.86 17.12 5.05
CA ALA A 91 -3.70 17.03 5.94
C ALA A 91 -2.42 17.37 5.17
N ALA A 92 -1.88 18.56 5.41
CA ALA A 92 -0.60 18.97 4.88
C ALA A 92 0.30 19.59 5.95
N ARG A 93 1.60 19.25 5.93
CA ARG A 93 2.58 19.99 6.72
C ARG A 93 2.49 21.46 6.35
N GLU A 94 2.26 22.33 7.33
CA GLU A 94 2.57 23.74 7.15
C GLU A 94 4.05 23.83 6.76
N LYS A 95 4.35 24.53 5.65
CA LYS A 95 5.73 24.87 5.32
C LYS A 95 6.23 25.72 6.50
N LYS A 96 7.04 25.14 7.39
CA LYS A 96 7.93 25.97 8.21
C LYS A 96 8.69 26.83 7.21
N HIS A 97 8.64 28.16 7.38
CA HIS A 97 9.51 29.05 6.62
C HIS A 97 10.90 28.46 6.65
N GLU A 98 11.40 28.02 5.48
CA GLU A 98 12.82 27.76 5.33
C GLU A 98 13.50 29.06 5.78
N PRO A 99 14.44 29.03 6.74
CA PRO A 99 15.18 30.24 7.07
C PRO A 99 15.78 30.74 5.76
N GLU A 100 15.54 32.03 5.46
CA GLU A 100 16.12 32.65 4.29
C GLU A 100 17.62 32.29 4.22
N PRO A 101 18.16 32.02 3.01
CA PRO A 101 19.57 31.71 2.88
C PRO A 101 20.38 32.80 3.57
N TRP A 102 21.30 32.37 4.44
CA TRP A 102 22.13 33.22 5.27
C TRP A 102 22.70 34.38 4.43
N PRO A 103 22.67 35.63 4.91
CA PRO A 103 23.17 36.76 4.15
C PRO A 103 24.65 36.54 3.88
N THR A 104 25.01 36.30 2.62
CA THR A 104 26.41 36.20 2.21
C THR A 104 27.05 37.57 2.41
N THR A 105 28.06 37.63 3.26
CA THR A 105 28.89 38.81 3.46
C THR A 105 29.58 39.21 2.14
N PRO A 106 29.65 40.51 1.81
CA PRO A 106 30.16 40.96 0.52
C PRO A 106 31.69 40.93 0.52
N GLY A 107 32.26 39.93 -0.16
CA GLY A 107 33.68 39.88 -0.54
C GLY A 107 33.79 40.09 -2.04
N GLY A 108 34.21 41.30 -2.44
CA GLY A 108 34.22 41.72 -3.84
C GLY A 108 35.24 40.97 -4.71
N THR A 109 34.82 40.68 -5.94
CA THR A 109 35.62 40.91 -7.15
C THR A 109 34.66 41.28 -8.28
N THR A 110 35.04 42.29 -9.05
CA THR A 110 34.25 42.97 -10.08
C THR A 110 33.90 42.05 -11.27
N PRO A 111 32.72 42.20 -11.89
CA PRO A 111 32.30 41.39 -13.04
C PRO A 111 32.78 42.00 -14.36
N PRO A 112 33.22 41.19 -15.36
CA PRO A 112 33.27 41.66 -16.74
C PRO A 112 31.88 41.63 -17.36
N THR A 113 31.59 42.68 -18.13
CA THR A 113 30.31 43.03 -18.73
C THR A 113 29.83 42.10 -19.84
N ALA A 114 28.50 42.04 -19.97
CA ALA A 114 27.74 41.23 -20.91
C ALA A 114 28.05 41.46 -22.40
N ALA A 115 27.95 40.38 -23.19
CA ALA A 115 27.77 40.43 -24.64
C ALA A 115 26.50 39.65 -25.05
N LYS A 116 25.75 40.23 -25.99
CA LYS A 116 24.45 39.81 -26.53
C LYS A 116 24.51 38.52 -27.39
N PRO A 117 23.36 37.86 -27.64
CA PRO A 117 23.28 36.55 -28.29
C PRO A 117 23.19 36.61 -29.83
N GLY A 118 23.66 35.55 -30.49
CA GLY A 118 23.54 35.26 -31.92
C GLY A 118 23.65 33.74 -32.22
N PRO A 119 23.20 33.25 -33.39
CA PRO A 119 22.38 32.04 -33.47
C PRO A 119 23.07 30.74 -33.97
N ALA A 120 22.27 29.68 -33.94
CA ALA A 120 22.52 28.24 -34.15
C ALA A 120 23.44 27.77 -35.29
N ALA A 121 24.15 26.65 -35.03
CA ALA A 121 24.48 25.60 -36.01
C ALA A 121 24.85 24.27 -35.29
N ALA A 122 24.41 23.15 -35.86
CA ALA A 122 24.88 21.77 -35.59
C ALA A 122 25.82 21.34 -36.76
N PRO A 123 26.27 20.07 -36.93
CA PRO A 123 26.82 19.02 -36.03
C PRO A 123 28.17 18.45 -36.57
N VAL A 124 28.97 17.70 -35.77
CA VAL A 124 29.98 16.64 -36.14
C VAL A 124 30.86 16.34 -34.90
N ALA A 125 31.60 15.24 -34.71
CA ALA A 125 31.58 13.80 -35.00
C ALA A 125 32.78 13.18 -34.23
N GLU A 126 32.70 11.88 -33.95
CA GLU A 126 33.67 10.86 -33.47
C GLU A 126 35.17 11.17 -33.20
N GLY A 127 35.71 10.49 -32.16
CA GLY A 127 37.14 10.21 -31.99
C GLY A 127 37.44 9.33 -30.77
N ALA A 128 38.18 8.23 -30.96
CA ALA A 128 38.35 7.08 -30.06
C ALA A 128 39.47 7.20 -28.98
N ALA A 129 39.52 6.15 -28.13
CA ALA A 129 40.33 5.81 -26.91
C ALA A 129 41.89 5.84 -27.05
N PRO A 130 42.77 5.34 -26.10
CA PRO A 130 42.58 4.59 -24.83
C PRO A 130 43.59 4.87 -23.65
N SER A 131 43.47 4.05 -22.57
CA SER A 131 44.54 3.34 -21.80
C SER A 131 44.79 3.58 -20.29
N THR A 132 44.29 2.65 -19.45
CA THR A 132 44.94 1.80 -18.39
C THR A 132 45.59 2.44 -17.11
N PRO A 133 46.07 1.67 -16.09
CA PRO A 133 45.45 1.60 -14.75
C PRO A 133 46.42 1.92 -13.58
N GLY A 134 45.89 2.12 -12.36
CA GLY A 134 46.72 2.40 -11.17
C GLY A 134 46.15 1.75 -9.91
N THR A 135 47.01 0.99 -9.23
CA THR A 135 46.80 0.05 -8.11
C THR A 135 46.98 0.69 -6.72
N ASN A 136 46.10 0.32 -5.76
CA ASN A 136 46.29 0.04 -4.29
C ASN A 136 47.06 1.07 -3.40
N PRO A 137 47.08 1.00 -2.04
CA PRO A 137 46.65 -0.07 -1.11
C PRO A 137 45.93 0.36 0.21
N VAL A 138 45.62 -0.68 0.99
CA VAL A 138 45.05 -0.79 2.35
C VAL A 138 46.13 -0.64 3.45
N GLU A 139 45.76 -0.20 4.67
CA GLU A 139 46.15 -0.73 6.02
C GLU A 139 45.79 0.28 7.18
N PRO A 140 45.89 -0.05 8.50
CA PRO A 140 45.44 -1.23 9.29
C PRO A 140 44.77 -0.86 10.68
N GLY A 141 44.34 -1.89 11.44
CA GLY A 141 43.62 -1.83 12.76
C GLY A 141 44.46 -1.46 14.01
N MET A 142 43.87 -1.23 15.21
CA MET A 142 43.54 -2.17 16.33
C MET A 142 43.53 -1.35 17.67
N PRO A 143 43.31 -1.85 18.93
CA PRO A 143 42.49 -2.96 19.51
C PRO A 143 41.84 -2.67 20.93
N GLY A 144 41.19 -3.69 21.54
CA GLY A 144 40.97 -3.91 23.00
C GLY A 144 39.53 -3.72 23.50
N GLY A 145 38.87 -4.50 24.38
CA GLY A 145 39.16 -5.60 25.34
C GLY A 145 37.88 -5.86 26.19
N PRO A 146 37.82 -6.81 27.16
CA PRO A 146 36.69 -7.79 27.30
C PRO A 146 35.77 -7.70 28.56
N GLY A 147 34.60 -8.38 28.53
CA GLY A 147 34.06 -9.18 29.67
C GLY A 147 32.68 -8.84 30.33
N MET A 148 31.63 -9.65 30.03
CA MET A 148 30.54 -10.32 30.84
C MET A 148 29.96 -9.73 32.18
N PRO A 149 28.86 -10.27 32.80
CA PRO A 149 27.50 -10.69 32.34
C PRO A 149 26.33 -10.22 33.30
N GLY A 150 25.04 -10.45 32.93
CA GLY A 150 23.89 -10.52 33.87
C GLY A 150 22.66 -9.62 33.59
N GLY A 151 21.45 -10.21 33.45
CA GLY A 151 20.15 -9.49 33.39
C GLY A 151 19.46 -9.38 34.76
N PRO A 152 18.12 -9.25 34.88
CA PRO A 152 17.11 -8.56 34.05
C PRO A 152 16.50 -7.34 34.79
N GLY A 153 15.96 -6.35 34.07
CA GLY A 153 15.20 -5.27 34.70
C GLY A 153 14.75 -4.20 33.70
N MET A 154 13.44 -4.11 33.47
CA MET A 154 12.82 -2.93 32.87
C MET A 154 12.52 -1.91 33.97
N PRO A 155 12.96 -0.65 33.81
CA PRO A 155 12.23 0.49 34.34
C PRO A 155 11.87 1.49 33.23
N GLY A 156 10.69 2.11 33.37
CA GLY A 156 10.13 3.07 32.43
C GLY A 156 11.06 4.23 32.10
N GLY A 157 11.06 4.62 30.82
CA GLY A 157 11.80 5.77 30.31
C GLY A 157 10.89 6.97 29.99
N PRO A 158 11.40 8.20 30.09
CA PRO A 158 10.63 9.44 30.10
C PRO A 158 10.35 9.98 28.68
N GLY A 159 9.39 10.91 28.59
CA GLY A 159 8.99 11.57 27.34
C GLY A 159 10.16 12.12 26.54
N MET A 160 10.17 11.82 25.23
CA MET A 160 11.21 12.27 24.32
C MET A 160 10.91 13.70 23.81
N PRO A 161 11.90 14.61 23.84
CA PRO A 161 11.78 15.94 23.26
C PRO A 161 11.87 15.89 21.73
N GLY A 162 11.02 16.67 21.06
CA GLY A 162 10.95 16.75 19.60
C GLY A 162 12.23 17.26 18.96
N GLY A 163 12.89 16.40 18.19
CA GLY A 163 13.92 16.76 17.20
C GLY A 163 13.36 16.79 15.77
N PRO A 164 14.06 17.41 14.80
CA PRO A 164 13.52 17.65 13.46
C PRO A 164 13.41 16.35 12.65
N GLY A 165 12.31 16.23 11.92
CA GLY A 165 11.87 15.09 11.12
C GLY A 165 12.94 14.14 10.61
N GLY A 166 12.88 12.90 11.08
CA GLY A 166 13.53 11.75 10.50
C GLY A 166 12.54 10.59 10.49
N ASP A 167 12.38 9.97 9.33
CA ASP A 167 11.54 8.80 9.08
C ASP A 167 11.95 7.63 9.98
N TRP A 168 11.21 7.40 11.07
CA TRP A 168 11.34 6.21 11.93
C TRP A 168 10.14 5.28 11.73
N PRO A 169 10.34 3.94 11.75
CA PRO A 169 9.25 2.98 11.59
C PRO A 169 8.34 2.99 12.83
N GLY A 170 7.10 3.46 12.67
CA GLY A 170 6.07 3.48 13.71
C GLY A 170 5.55 4.88 14.10
N THR A 171 6.10 5.95 13.54
CA THR A 171 5.61 7.32 13.79
C THR A 171 4.62 7.75 12.71
N TYR A 172 3.36 8.01 13.07
CA TYR A 172 2.42 8.72 12.21
C TYR A 172 2.79 10.21 12.16
N ASP A 173 2.71 10.82 10.99
CA ASP A 173 2.95 12.25 10.83
C ASP A 173 1.64 13.00 11.16
N GLU A 174 1.55 13.52 12.38
CA GLU A 174 0.33 14.15 12.90
C GLU A 174 -0.21 15.28 11.99
N GLY A 175 0.65 15.93 11.21
CA GLY A 175 0.26 17.02 10.30
C GLY A 175 -0.02 16.58 8.85
N ALA A 176 0.37 15.37 8.45
CA ALA A 176 0.34 14.96 7.03
C ALA A 176 -0.58 13.77 6.74
N ASP A 177 -0.94 12.97 7.75
CA ASP A 177 -1.70 11.74 7.60
C ASP A 177 -3.21 11.93 7.83
N GLY A 178 -4.03 11.27 7.01
CA GLY A 178 -5.50 11.30 7.09
C GLY A 178 -6.07 12.63 6.60
N GLY A 179 -6.61 12.73 5.39
CA GLY A 179 -7.27 13.98 4.98
C GLY A 179 -8.57 14.24 5.74
N ALA A 180 -9.37 13.20 5.98
CA ALA A 180 -10.60 13.29 6.78
C ALA A 180 -10.39 12.85 8.23
N LEU A 181 -9.72 11.71 8.43
CA LEU A 181 -9.67 11.02 9.71
C LEU A 181 -8.29 10.40 9.98
N LEU A 182 -7.76 10.66 11.17
CA LEU A 182 -6.59 9.97 11.72
C LEU A 182 -7.03 9.24 12.98
N VAL A 183 -6.77 7.94 13.02
CA VAL A 183 -6.98 7.11 14.21
C VAL A 183 -5.63 6.74 14.77
N LYS A 184 -5.27 7.32 15.92
CA LYS A 184 -4.01 7.06 16.62
C LYS A 184 -4.05 5.68 17.31
N PRO A 185 -2.89 5.11 17.72
CA PRO A 185 -2.85 3.91 18.52
C PRO A 185 -3.77 3.99 19.75
N GLY A 186 -4.51 2.91 20.02
CA GLY A 186 -5.51 2.85 21.09
C GLY A 186 -6.84 3.56 20.79
N GLY A 187 -6.95 4.30 19.68
CA GLY A 187 -8.19 4.90 19.20
C GLY A 187 -9.04 3.95 18.35
N THR A 188 -10.35 4.16 18.35
CA THR A 188 -11.31 3.41 17.52
C THR A 188 -12.23 4.33 16.75
N ALA A 189 -12.41 4.07 15.46
CA ALA A 189 -13.44 4.73 14.64
C ALA A 189 -14.36 3.71 13.96
N ILE A 190 -15.66 3.97 14.03
CA ILE A 190 -16.72 3.18 13.39
C ILE A 190 -17.50 4.10 12.48
N LEU A 191 -17.57 3.78 11.19
CA LEU A 191 -18.33 4.54 10.21
C LEU A 191 -19.40 3.63 9.63
N GLU A 192 -20.66 4.05 9.77
CA GLU A 192 -21.84 3.35 9.26
C GLU A 192 -22.56 4.25 8.26
N ASP A 193 -22.88 3.71 7.09
CA ASP A 193 -23.71 4.39 6.09
C ASP A 193 -23.17 5.79 5.73
N SER A 194 -21.84 5.94 5.73
CA SER A 194 -21.16 7.24 5.64
C SER A 194 -20.39 7.39 4.33
N ASN A 195 -19.94 8.61 4.04
CA ASN A 195 -19.15 8.90 2.85
C ASN A 195 -17.89 9.70 3.21
N LEU A 196 -16.75 9.35 2.62
CA LEU A 196 -15.51 10.10 2.70
C LEU A 196 -15.08 10.46 1.29
N PHE A 197 -15.20 11.74 0.95
CA PHE A 197 -15.08 12.20 -0.41
C PHE A 197 -14.12 13.37 -0.58
N ASN A 198 -13.28 13.34 -1.61
CA ASN A 198 -12.40 14.46 -1.96
C ASN A 198 -11.46 14.92 -0.83
N ASN A 199 -10.93 13.97 -0.06
CA ASN A 199 -9.97 14.27 1.00
C ASN A 199 -8.54 14.08 0.48
N ASN A 200 -7.63 14.90 1.02
CA ASN A 200 -6.25 14.98 0.58
C ASN A 200 -5.29 14.81 1.76
N ALA A 201 -4.23 14.03 1.57
CA ALA A 201 -3.15 13.88 2.54
C ALA A 201 -1.79 14.02 1.85
N SER A 202 -0.92 14.88 2.38
CA SER A 202 0.48 14.97 1.92
C SER A 202 1.34 13.81 2.41
N GLY A 203 0.86 13.07 3.41
CA GLY A 203 1.40 11.81 3.90
C GLY A 203 0.58 10.63 3.38
N ASN A 204 0.17 9.76 4.30
CA ASN A 204 -0.57 8.53 4.03
C ASN A 204 -2.07 8.69 4.32
N GLY A 205 -2.89 7.86 3.66
CA GLY A 205 -4.33 7.79 3.94
C GLY A 205 -5.07 9.04 3.49
N GLY A 206 -5.36 9.16 2.19
CA GLY A 206 -5.99 10.36 1.64
C GLY A 206 -7.31 10.70 2.34
N ALA A 207 -8.11 9.69 2.68
CA ALA A 207 -9.23 9.84 3.60
C ALA A 207 -8.85 9.46 5.03
N ILE A 208 -8.39 8.22 5.22
CA ILE A 208 -8.18 7.62 6.55
C ILE A 208 -6.73 7.17 6.71
N ALA A 209 -6.06 7.64 7.75
CA ALA A 209 -4.85 7.02 8.26
C ALA A 209 -5.14 6.29 9.57
N ASN A 210 -4.95 4.97 9.57
CA ASN A 210 -5.30 4.10 10.69
C ASN A 210 -4.08 3.48 11.34
N PHE A 211 -3.83 3.87 12.59
CA PHE A 211 -2.85 3.27 13.50
C PHE A 211 -3.53 2.62 14.72
N GLY A 212 -4.86 2.68 14.79
CA GLY A 212 -5.68 2.05 15.82
C GLY A 212 -6.63 1.04 15.21
N ARG A 213 -7.95 1.23 15.40
CA ARG A 213 -9.00 0.36 14.85
C ARG A 213 -9.99 1.17 14.02
N VAL A 214 -10.25 0.72 12.80
CA VAL A 214 -11.29 1.30 11.92
C VAL A 214 -12.23 0.20 11.44
N LEU A 215 -13.53 0.43 11.62
CA LEU A 215 -14.60 -0.37 11.03
C LEU A 215 -15.41 0.51 10.07
N LEU A 216 -15.50 0.07 8.81
CA LEU A 216 -16.38 0.66 7.79
C LEU A 216 -17.49 -0.33 7.46
N ASP A 217 -18.75 0.10 7.65
CA ASP A 217 -19.94 -0.67 7.31
C ASP A 217 -20.84 0.17 6.38
N ARG A 218 -21.17 -0.35 5.20
CA ARG A 218 -21.96 0.37 4.18
C ARG A 218 -21.44 1.79 3.87
N THR A 219 -20.12 1.96 3.90
CA THR A 219 -19.47 3.26 3.73
C THR A 219 -18.87 3.38 2.33
N THR A 220 -18.80 4.60 1.81
CA THR A 220 -18.09 4.91 0.56
C THR A 220 -16.86 5.77 0.86
N VAL A 221 -15.70 5.40 0.32
CA VAL A 221 -14.46 6.18 0.38
C VAL A 221 -14.01 6.43 -1.06
N ASP A 222 -14.30 7.63 -1.57
CA ASP A 222 -14.20 7.93 -2.99
C ASP A 222 -13.46 9.23 -3.32
N ASN A 223 -12.70 9.23 -4.42
CA ASN A 223 -11.99 10.39 -4.93
C ASN A 223 -11.04 11.03 -3.90
N ASN A 224 -10.31 10.23 -3.14
CA ASN A 224 -9.33 10.72 -2.17
C ASN A 224 -7.90 10.60 -2.72
N HIS A 225 -7.00 11.46 -2.26
CA HIS A 225 -5.63 11.52 -2.71
C HIS A 225 -4.64 11.45 -1.54
N ALA A 226 -3.66 10.56 -1.63
CA ALA A 226 -2.49 10.56 -0.78
C ALA A 226 -1.22 10.76 -1.62
N LYS A 227 -0.33 11.65 -1.20
CA LYS A 227 0.97 11.80 -1.86
C LYS A 227 1.88 10.59 -1.58
N ALA A 228 1.74 9.93 -0.43
CA ALA A 228 2.46 8.70 -0.10
C ALA A 228 1.59 7.46 -0.38
N ASN A 229 1.18 6.72 0.65
CA ASN A 229 0.50 5.43 0.49
C ASN A 229 -0.97 5.49 0.92
N GLY A 230 -1.79 4.60 0.36
CA GLY A 230 -3.18 4.48 0.75
C GLY A 230 -3.99 5.68 0.29
N GLY A 231 -4.23 5.78 -1.02
CA GLY A 231 -4.95 6.92 -1.60
C GLY A 231 -6.31 7.13 -0.94
N ALA A 232 -6.99 6.04 -0.59
CA ALA A 232 -8.16 6.05 0.28
C ALA A 232 -7.74 5.88 1.75
N ILE A 233 -7.13 4.72 2.04
CA ILE A 233 -6.88 4.27 3.41
C ILE A 233 -5.44 3.77 3.54
N PHE A 234 -4.71 4.30 4.51
CA PHE A 234 -3.50 3.70 5.02
C PHE A 234 -3.78 2.97 6.33
N ASN A 235 -3.28 1.74 6.46
CA ASN A 235 -3.49 0.91 7.63
C ASN A 235 -2.16 0.34 8.17
N ALA A 236 -1.87 0.71 9.41
CA ALA A 236 -0.86 0.09 10.27
C ALA A 236 -1.48 -0.52 11.55
N GLY A 237 -2.82 -0.49 11.67
CA GLY A 237 -3.58 -1.09 12.76
C GLY A 237 -4.52 -2.19 12.26
N ILE A 238 -5.75 -2.20 12.78
CA ILE A 238 -6.79 -3.13 12.35
C ILE A 238 -7.85 -2.39 11.54
N LEU A 239 -8.07 -2.85 10.32
CA LEU A 239 -9.06 -2.31 9.40
C LEU A 239 -10.07 -3.40 9.01
N LYS A 240 -11.35 -3.12 9.20
CA LYS A 240 -12.44 -4.00 8.77
C LYS A 240 -13.40 -3.27 7.85
N LEU A 241 -13.69 -3.86 6.69
CA LEU A 241 -14.63 -3.35 5.70
C LEU A 241 -15.76 -4.35 5.48
N LYS A 242 -16.99 -3.87 5.57
CA LYS A 242 -18.19 -4.63 5.22
C LYS A 242 -19.07 -3.80 4.31
N GLU A 243 -19.53 -4.39 3.21
CA GLU A 243 -20.49 -3.75 2.29
C GLU A 243 -20.04 -2.34 1.85
N THR A 244 -18.72 -2.15 1.74
CA THR A 244 -18.07 -0.84 1.60
C THR A 244 -17.53 -0.69 0.18
N ARG A 245 -17.50 0.56 -0.32
CA ARG A 245 -16.95 0.89 -1.63
C ARG A 245 -15.72 1.77 -1.51
N ILE A 246 -14.59 1.34 -2.08
CA ILE A 246 -13.34 2.09 -2.16
C ILE A 246 -13.07 2.40 -3.63
N GLY A 247 -13.34 3.64 -4.04
CA GLY A 247 -13.43 4.02 -5.46
C GLY A 247 -12.61 5.25 -5.86
N ASN A 248 -12.02 5.25 -7.05
CA ASN A 248 -11.46 6.47 -7.66
C ASN A 248 -10.36 7.16 -6.81
N ASN A 249 -9.66 6.43 -5.94
CA ASN A 249 -8.65 7.01 -5.07
C ASN A 249 -7.26 6.93 -5.71
N THR A 250 -6.37 7.86 -5.34
CA THR A 250 -5.04 7.98 -5.95
C THR A 250 -3.94 8.05 -4.91
N ALA A 251 -2.86 7.30 -5.11
CA ALA A 251 -1.66 7.30 -4.27
C ALA A 251 -0.40 7.60 -5.08
N GLY A 252 0.43 8.53 -4.61
CA GLY A 252 1.73 8.84 -5.22
C GLY A 252 2.80 7.75 -5.01
N LYS A 253 2.53 6.77 -4.14
CA LYS A 253 3.34 5.55 -3.96
C LYS A 253 2.46 4.31 -4.10
N ASN A 254 2.17 3.62 -3.01
CA ASN A 254 1.52 2.30 -3.04
C ASN A 254 0.07 2.34 -2.54
N GLY A 255 -0.74 1.38 -3.00
CA GLY A 255 -2.10 1.20 -2.50
C GLY A 255 -3.01 2.35 -2.91
N GLY A 256 -3.40 2.42 -4.18
CA GLY A 256 -4.28 3.49 -4.68
C GLY A 256 -5.58 3.55 -3.87
N GLY A 257 -6.15 2.39 -3.57
CA GLY A 257 -7.24 2.25 -2.61
C GLY A 257 -6.69 2.11 -1.18
N ILE A 258 -6.12 0.94 -0.89
CA ILE A 258 -5.67 0.58 0.45
C ILE A 258 -4.18 0.25 0.45
N ALA A 259 -3.44 0.83 1.38
CA ALA A 259 -2.08 0.40 1.72
C ALA A 259 -2.06 -0.17 3.13
N ASN A 260 -1.58 -1.41 3.27
CA ASN A 260 -1.54 -2.15 4.52
C ASN A 260 -0.11 -2.54 4.92
N GLY A 261 0.23 -2.30 6.18
CA GLY A 261 1.52 -2.65 6.77
C GLY A 261 2.62 -1.62 6.51
N ASN A 262 3.83 -1.93 6.97
CA ASN A 262 4.96 -1.03 6.85
C ASN A 262 5.45 -0.98 5.40
N THR A 263 5.26 0.16 4.73
CA THR A 263 5.63 0.39 3.33
C THR A 263 7.12 0.69 3.13
N TYR A 264 7.95 0.53 4.16
CA TYR A 264 9.39 0.75 4.09
C TYR A 264 10.13 -0.58 3.86
N GLU A 265 10.79 -0.69 2.70
CA GLU A 265 11.77 -1.71 2.35
C GLU A 265 12.89 -1.77 3.43
N PRO A 266 13.38 -2.96 3.81
CA PRO A 266 13.78 -3.25 5.18
C PRO A 266 15.19 -2.77 5.54
N LYS A 267 15.32 -2.13 6.70
CA LYS A 267 16.48 -2.31 7.59
C LYS A 267 15.97 -2.60 9.00
N ILE A 268 15.66 -3.88 9.22
CA ILE A 268 15.50 -4.57 10.51
C ILE A 268 14.55 -3.91 11.53
N ALA A 269 13.45 -4.59 11.83
CA ALA A 269 12.94 -4.68 13.20
C ALA A 269 12.04 -5.91 13.37
N ILE A 270 12.72 -7.03 13.60
CA ILE A 270 12.23 -8.24 14.28
C ILE A 270 11.55 -7.85 15.60
N GLY A 271 10.30 -8.29 15.79
CA GLY A 271 9.67 -8.43 17.10
C GLY A 271 8.72 -7.32 17.59
N THR A 272 8.64 -6.13 16.95
CA THR A 272 7.77 -5.05 17.46
C THR A 272 7.18 -4.08 16.41
N THR A 273 7.32 -4.31 15.10
CA THR A 273 6.78 -3.38 14.10
C THR A 273 5.34 -3.72 13.69
N ALA A 274 4.42 -2.78 13.88
CA ALA A 274 2.98 -2.95 13.67
C ALA A 274 2.65 -3.48 12.25
N THR A 275 2.31 -4.76 12.16
CA THR A 275 1.80 -5.38 10.93
C THR A 275 0.30 -5.08 10.83
N GLY A 276 -0.08 -4.36 9.78
CA GLY A 276 -1.48 -4.03 9.55
C GLY A 276 -2.30 -5.29 9.23
N THR A 277 -3.48 -5.38 9.81
CA THR A 277 -4.47 -6.43 9.50
C THR A 277 -5.65 -5.82 8.78
N VAL A 278 -6.04 -6.43 7.66
CA VAL A 278 -7.20 -6.01 6.87
C VAL A 278 -8.13 -7.19 6.63
N GLU A 279 -9.41 -6.99 6.93
CA GLU A 279 -10.51 -7.91 6.63
C GLU A 279 -11.55 -7.18 5.76
N ILE A 280 -11.87 -7.73 4.59
CA ILE A 280 -12.80 -7.13 3.63
C ILE A 280 -13.87 -8.14 3.25
N THR A 281 -15.14 -7.77 3.43
CA THR A 281 -16.28 -8.64 3.10
C THR A 281 -17.32 -7.89 2.28
N LYS A 282 -17.86 -8.53 1.24
CA LYS A 282 -19.02 -8.03 0.46
C LYS A 282 -18.82 -6.62 -0.10
N SER A 283 -17.60 -6.27 -0.48
CA SER A 283 -17.21 -4.90 -0.79
C SER A 283 -16.83 -4.74 -2.26
N THR A 284 -16.52 -3.52 -2.68
CA THR A 284 -15.96 -3.25 -4.02
C THR A 284 -14.77 -2.30 -3.92
N ILE A 285 -13.65 -2.67 -4.53
CA ILE A 285 -12.44 -1.85 -4.64
C ILE A 285 -12.19 -1.60 -6.12
N HIS A 286 -12.38 -0.37 -6.59
CA HIS A 286 -12.34 -0.11 -8.02
C HIS A 286 -11.82 1.26 -8.44
N ASN A 287 -11.33 1.35 -9.68
CA ASN A 287 -10.82 2.59 -10.29
C ASN A 287 -9.74 3.30 -9.45
N ASN A 288 -9.04 2.58 -8.58
CA ASN A 288 -7.98 3.18 -7.79
C ASN A 288 -6.67 3.14 -8.55
N LYS A 289 -5.83 4.15 -8.33
CA LYS A 289 -4.54 4.30 -9.00
C LYS A 289 -3.39 4.48 -8.03
N ALA A 290 -2.33 3.70 -8.22
CA ALA A 290 -1.06 3.85 -7.52
C ALA A 290 0.06 4.17 -8.53
N ASP A 291 0.90 5.14 -8.21
CA ASP A 291 2.08 5.47 -9.04
C ASP A 291 3.23 4.47 -8.85
N HIS A 292 3.18 3.61 -7.83
CA HIS A 292 4.03 2.43 -7.69
C HIS A 292 3.19 1.14 -7.73
N ASN A 293 3.02 0.45 -6.59
CA ASN A 293 2.46 -0.90 -6.52
C ASN A 293 1.06 -0.93 -5.90
N GLY A 294 0.27 -1.95 -6.23
CA GLY A 294 -1.03 -2.17 -5.60
C GLY A 294 -2.03 -1.09 -6.00
N GLY A 295 -2.51 -1.12 -7.25
CA GLY A 295 -3.47 -0.13 -7.74
C GLY A 295 -4.73 -0.10 -6.86
N GLY A 296 -5.28 -1.28 -6.58
CA GLY A 296 -6.34 -1.47 -5.60
C GLY A 296 -5.78 -1.54 -4.19
N ILE A 297 -5.02 -2.61 -3.91
CA ILE A 297 -4.49 -2.93 -2.58
C ILE A 297 -2.99 -3.20 -2.64
N TYR A 298 -2.26 -2.58 -1.74
CA TYR A 298 -0.88 -2.94 -1.41
C TYR A 298 -0.82 -3.50 0.01
N THR A 299 -0.13 -4.61 0.22
CA THR A 299 0.10 -5.17 1.55
C THR A 299 1.53 -5.70 1.70
N ALA A 300 2.15 -5.36 2.84
CA ALA A 300 3.52 -5.77 3.18
C ALA A 300 3.61 -6.26 4.63
N ASN A 301 4.17 -7.46 4.81
CA ASN A 301 4.39 -8.08 6.14
C ASN A 301 3.11 -8.25 6.99
N GLY A 302 1.92 -8.11 6.38
CA GLY A 302 0.64 -8.06 7.07
C GLY A 302 -0.23 -9.29 6.82
N PHE A 303 -1.49 -9.18 7.23
CA PHE A 303 -2.54 -10.15 6.92
C PHE A 303 -3.65 -9.47 6.12
N LEU A 304 -4.10 -10.14 5.05
CA LEU A 304 -5.18 -9.67 4.20
C LEU A 304 -6.13 -10.83 3.89
N ASP A 305 -7.34 -10.76 4.44
CA ASP A 305 -8.44 -11.68 4.12
C ASP A 305 -9.57 -10.93 3.42
N ILE A 306 -9.92 -11.40 2.23
CA ILE A 306 -10.95 -10.83 1.38
C ILE A 306 -11.96 -11.91 1.02
N THR A 307 -13.22 -11.66 1.33
CA THR A 307 -14.33 -12.57 1.04
C THR A 307 -15.43 -11.86 0.24
N SER A 308 -15.97 -12.52 -0.79
CA SER A 308 -17.15 -12.07 -1.54
C SER A 308 -17.04 -10.62 -2.05
N THR A 309 -15.89 -10.23 -2.59
CA THR A 309 -15.57 -8.83 -2.92
C THR A 309 -15.10 -8.72 -4.36
N ASP A 310 -15.44 -7.61 -5.00
CA ASP A 310 -14.97 -7.28 -6.35
C ASP A 310 -13.76 -6.33 -6.27
N ILE A 311 -12.65 -6.68 -6.93
CA ILE A 311 -11.47 -5.84 -7.10
C ILE A 311 -11.30 -5.60 -8.60
N LYS A 312 -11.67 -4.41 -9.08
CA LYS A 312 -11.77 -4.17 -10.52
C LYS A 312 -11.29 -2.82 -11.03
N ASP A 313 -10.81 -2.78 -12.26
CA ASP A 313 -10.45 -1.53 -12.94
C ASP A 313 -9.38 -0.71 -12.19
N ASN A 314 -8.56 -1.36 -11.35
CA ASN A 314 -7.50 -0.68 -10.62
C ASN A 314 -6.21 -0.66 -11.43
N THR A 315 -5.40 0.40 -11.28
CA THR A 315 -4.17 0.61 -12.06
C THR A 315 -2.95 0.84 -11.16
N ALA A 316 -1.89 0.07 -11.38
CA ALA A 316 -0.57 0.28 -10.80
C ALA A 316 0.43 0.64 -11.90
N CYS A 317 1.23 1.69 -11.70
CA CYS A 317 2.29 2.02 -12.64
C CYS A 317 3.47 1.03 -12.57
N HIS A 318 3.61 0.25 -11.50
CA HIS A 318 4.56 -0.85 -11.38
C HIS A 318 3.81 -2.19 -11.39
N SER A 319 3.65 -2.85 -10.23
CA SER A 319 3.13 -4.22 -10.15
C SER A 319 1.89 -4.33 -9.26
N GLY A 320 1.10 -5.39 -9.46
CA GLY A 320 -0.11 -5.65 -8.68
C GLY A 320 -1.20 -4.63 -8.99
N GLY A 321 -1.78 -4.69 -10.19
CA GLY A 321 -2.85 -3.76 -10.58
C GLY A 321 -4.03 -3.84 -9.62
N GLY A 322 -4.50 -5.06 -9.34
CA GLY A 322 -5.49 -5.33 -8.30
C GLY A 322 -4.86 -5.37 -6.91
N VAL A 323 -4.04 -6.40 -6.68
CA VAL A 323 -3.40 -6.67 -5.38
C VAL A 323 -1.90 -6.86 -5.53
N TYR A 324 -1.12 -6.14 -4.72
CA TYR A 324 0.31 -6.40 -4.51
C TYR A 324 0.52 -6.91 -3.09
N ALA A 325 1.05 -8.12 -2.95
CA ALA A 325 1.32 -8.77 -1.68
C ALA A 325 2.81 -9.15 -1.58
N THR A 326 3.49 -8.60 -0.58
CA THR A 326 4.88 -8.96 -0.24
C THR A 326 4.97 -9.43 1.20
N ASN A 327 5.63 -10.59 1.42
CA ASN A 327 5.77 -11.21 2.76
C ASN A 327 4.44 -11.25 3.54
N THR A 328 3.34 -11.45 2.84
CA THR A 328 1.97 -11.37 3.39
C THR A 328 1.32 -12.73 3.30
N ASN A 329 0.43 -13.01 4.24
CA ASN A 329 -0.54 -14.09 4.12
C ASN A 329 -1.84 -13.53 3.51
N LEU A 330 -2.06 -13.83 2.23
CA LEU A 330 -3.18 -13.36 1.41
C LEU A 330 -4.21 -14.49 1.26
N HIS A 331 -5.44 -14.24 1.71
CA HIS A 331 -6.59 -15.14 1.50
C HIS A 331 -7.66 -14.44 0.68
N LEU A 332 -8.02 -15.05 -0.44
CA LEU A 332 -9.10 -14.59 -1.31
C LEU A 332 -10.14 -15.70 -1.45
N ARG A 333 -11.39 -15.43 -1.07
CA ARG A 333 -12.50 -16.41 -1.12
C ARG A 333 -13.73 -15.81 -1.78
N HIS A 334 -14.24 -16.41 -2.86
CA HIS A 334 -15.37 -15.85 -3.62
C HIS A 334 -15.08 -14.42 -4.12
N VAL A 335 -13.86 -14.15 -4.56
CA VAL A 335 -13.42 -12.83 -5.02
C VAL A 335 -13.39 -12.79 -6.54
N THR A 336 -13.79 -11.65 -7.10
CA THR A 336 -13.58 -11.36 -8.53
C THR A 336 -12.49 -10.31 -8.67
N ILE A 337 -11.39 -10.65 -9.35
CA ILE A 337 -10.31 -9.74 -9.72
C ILE A 337 -10.39 -9.49 -11.23
N ASP A 338 -10.93 -8.33 -11.63
CA ASP A 338 -11.33 -8.06 -13.01
C ASP A 338 -10.71 -6.79 -13.60
N ASN A 339 -10.20 -6.86 -14.83
CA ASN A 339 -9.72 -5.68 -15.59
C ASN A 339 -8.73 -4.78 -14.86
N ASN A 340 -7.91 -5.35 -13.97
CA ASN A 340 -6.86 -4.58 -13.29
C ASN A 340 -5.61 -4.53 -14.17
N LYS A 341 -4.87 -3.42 -14.06
CA LYS A 341 -3.73 -3.11 -14.92
C LYS A 341 -2.46 -2.83 -14.11
N ALA A 342 -1.36 -3.47 -14.50
CA ALA A 342 -0.02 -3.18 -14.02
C ALA A 342 0.90 -2.88 -15.22
N SER A 343 1.74 -1.85 -15.17
CA SER A 343 2.71 -1.64 -16.26
C SER A 343 3.87 -2.64 -16.23
N GLN A 344 4.10 -3.32 -15.11
CA GLN A 344 5.14 -4.31 -14.94
C GLN A 344 4.55 -5.72 -14.79
N ASP A 345 4.29 -6.19 -13.57
CA ASP A 345 3.95 -7.59 -13.33
C ASP A 345 2.68 -7.74 -12.49
N GLY A 346 1.96 -8.85 -12.65
CA GLY A 346 0.79 -9.16 -11.83
C GLY A 346 -0.35 -8.17 -12.06
N GLY A 347 -0.99 -8.22 -13.23
CA GLY A 347 -2.10 -7.31 -13.54
C GLY A 347 -3.23 -7.44 -12.52
N GLY A 348 -3.62 -8.68 -12.21
CA GLY A 348 -4.56 -8.99 -11.13
C GLY A 348 -3.86 -9.04 -9.77
N VAL A 349 -3.01 -10.05 -9.58
CA VAL A 349 -2.32 -10.32 -8.32
C VAL A 349 -0.81 -10.40 -8.54
N PHE A 350 -0.04 -9.73 -7.69
CA PHE A 350 1.40 -9.90 -7.57
C PHE A 350 1.73 -10.43 -6.17
N ASN A 351 2.19 -11.67 -6.09
CA ASN A 351 2.57 -12.34 -4.85
C ASN A 351 4.08 -12.57 -4.81
N THR A 352 4.77 -12.00 -3.82
CA THR A 352 6.22 -12.11 -3.65
C THR A 352 6.64 -12.32 -2.19
N SER A 353 7.86 -12.81 -2.02
CA SER A 353 8.53 -12.91 -0.72
C SER A 353 9.96 -12.39 -0.88
N THR A 354 10.36 -11.40 -0.08
CA THR A 354 11.70 -10.77 -0.13
C THR A 354 12.62 -11.21 1.02
N THR A 355 12.10 -12.01 1.96
CA THR A 355 12.89 -12.54 3.07
C THR A 355 13.84 -13.65 2.59
N ASN A 356 15.06 -13.24 2.23
CA ASN A 356 16.22 -14.12 2.28
C ASN A 356 16.42 -14.53 3.75
N LYS A 357 15.84 -15.62 4.25
CA LYS A 357 16.48 -16.32 5.38
C LYS A 357 17.65 -17.08 4.76
N PRO A 358 18.93 -16.65 4.92
CA PRO A 358 20.03 -17.56 4.63
C PRO A 358 19.80 -18.79 5.50
N LYS A 359 19.85 -19.99 4.92
CA LYS A 359 19.91 -21.22 5.70
C LYS A 359 21.08 -21.11 6.65
N THR A 360 20.83 -20.72 7.89
CA THR A 360 21.80 -20.93 8.96
C THR A 360 21.89 -22.44 9.07
N THR A 361 23.07 -22.96 8.75
CA THR A 361 23.38 -24.37 8.79
C THR A 361 22.94 -24.93 10.15
N ASN A 362 21.98 -25.86 10.15
CA ASN A 362 21.48 -26.69 11.27
C ASN A 362 20.02 -26.49 11.72
N GLU A 363 19.16 -25.84 10.94
CA GLU A 363 17.72 -25.97 11.17
C GLU A 363 17.18 -27.14 10.34
N HIS A 364 16.92 -28.25 11.04
CA HIS A 364 16.24 -29.42 10.51
C HIS A 364 14.86 -29.00 9.97
N ASP A 365 14.64 -29.24 8.68
CA ASP A 365 13.42 -29.01 7.89
C ASP A 365 12.11 -29.44 8.58
N ASN A 366 11.54 -28.64 9.47
CA ASN A 366 10.18 -28.90 9.97
C ASN A 366 9.33 -27.70 10.43
N ASP A 367 9.75 -26.42 10.33
CA ASP A 367 8.89 -25.33 10.87
C ASP A 367 8.88 -23.93 10.19
N ASP A 368 9.31 -23.75 8.93
CA ASP A 368 9.44 -22.40 8.32
C ASP A 368 8.39 -22.02 7.24
N ASN A 369 7.16 -22.50 7.36
CA ASN A 369 6.08 -22.12 6.40
C ASN A 369 5.44 -20.75 6.67
N ASN A 370 5.71 -20.12 7.82
CA ASN A 370 4.92 -18.96 8.26
C ASN A 370 5.51 -17.59 7.88
N ASP A 371 6.75 -17.54 7.42
CA ASP A 371 7.46 -16.27 7.12
C ASP A 371 7.57 -15.98 5.61
N ARG A 372 6.96 -16.81 4.76
CA ARG A 372 7.03 -16.68 3.29
C ARG A 372 5.72 -16.07 2.76
N GLY A 373 5.83 -15.13 1.81
CA GLY A 373 4.67 -14.59 1.10
C GLY A 373 3.81 -15.73 0.53
N SER A 374 2.58 -15.86 1.02
CA SER A 374 1.64 -16.92 0.66
C SER A 374 0.32 -16.33 0.21
N ALA A 375 -0.19 -16.86 -0.90
CA ALA A 375 -1.49 -16.49 -1.45
C ALA A 375 -2.33 -17.76 -1.61
N THR A 376 -3.49 -17.80 -0.96
CA THR A 376 -4.52 -18.82 -1.16
C THR A 376 -5.73 -18.16 -1.79
N ILE A 377 -6.15 -18.69 -2.93
CA ILE A 377 -7.25 -18.16 -3.72
C ILE A 377 -8.24 -19.30 -3.98
N ASP A 378 -9.44 -19.16 -3.43
CA ASP A 378 -10.47 -20.18 -3.45
C ASP A 378 -11.77 -19.66 -4.06
N ASP A 379 -12.41 -20.49 -4.87
CA ASP A 379 -13.74 -20.23 -5.42
C ASP A 379 -13.86 -18.84 -6.07
N SER A 380 -12.80 -18.41 -6.75
CA SER A 380 -12.60 -17.03 -7.20
C SER A 380 -12.32 -16.94 -8.70
N ALA A 381 -12.50 -15.73 -9.26
CA ALA A 381 -12.29 -15.46 -10.68
C ALA A 381 -11.25 -14.36 -10.88
N ILE A 382 -10.17 -14.65 -11.60
CA ILE A 382 -9.13 -13.70 -12.02
C ILE A 382 -9.24 -13.52 -13.52
N ARG A 383 -9.85 -12.42 -13.97
CA ARG A 383 -10.22 -12.24 -15.37
C ARG A 383 -9.89 -10.87 -15.96
N GLY A 384 -9.58 -10.82 -17.26
CA GLY A 384 -9.39 -9.57 -18.01
C GLY A 384 -8.20 -8.70 -17.55
N ASN A 385 -7.34 -9.20 -16.65
CA ASN A 385 -6.26 -8.40 -16.08
C ASN A 385 -5.08 -8.29 -17.05
N THR A 386 -4.37 -7.16 -17.01
CA THR A 386 -3.28 -6.84 -17.93
C THR A 386 -2.00 -6.47 -17.20
N ALA A 387 -0.87 -7.08 -17.57
CA ALA A 387 0.46 -6.71 -17.11
C ALA A 387 1.36 -6.33 -18.30
N GLY A 388 2.25 -5.34 -18.16
CA GLY A 388 3.16 -4.98 -19.26
C GLY A 388 4.28 -6.00 -19.51
N ARG A 389 4.67 -6.79 -18.49
CA ARG A 389 5.77 -7.76 -18.56
C ARG A 389 5.32 -9.19 -18.27
N ARG A 390 4.91 -9.52 -17.04
CA ARG A 390 4.67 -10.92 -16.65
C ARG A 390 3.42 -11.08 -15.79
N GLY A 391 2.72 -12.21 -15.94
CA GLY A 391 1.64 -12.58 -15.04
C GLY A 391 0.44 -11.64 -15.19
N GLY A 392 -0.25 -11.69 -16.32
CA GLY A 392 -1.39 -10.80 -16.59
C GLY A 392 -2.46 -10.97 -15.51
N GLY A 393 -2.82 -12.21 -15.22
CA GLY A 393 -3.64 -12.57 -14.08
C GLY A 393 -2.83 -12.52 -12.80
N ILE A 394 -1.83 -13.40 -12.70
CA ILE A 394 -1.08 -13.61 -11.47
C ILE A 394 0.43 -13.69 -11.74
N PHE A 395 1.21 -12.92 -10.99
CA PHE A 395 2.64 -13.15 -10.82
C PHE A 395 2.87 -13.76 -9.45
N ASN A 396 3.64 -14.86 -9.39
CA ASN A 396 4.05 -15.50 -8.16
C ASN A 396 5.56 -15.70 -8.14
N GLY A 397 6.23 -15.20 -7.11
CA GLY A 397 7.67 -15.41 -6.90
C GLY A 397 8.46 -14.13 -6.75
N ASP A 398 9.76 -14.19 -7.02
CA ASP A 398 10.69 -13.07 -6.86
C ASP A 398 10.88 -12.34 -8.21
N PRO A 399 10.66 -11.02 -8.34
CA PRO A 399 10.80 -10.31 -9.61
C PRO A 399 12.26 -10.14 -10.08
N ASP A 400 13.24 -10.19 -9.17
CA ASP A 400 14.62 -9.75 -9.37
C ASP A 400 15.62 -10.90 -9.54
N LEU A 401 15.24 -12.13 -9.19
CA LEU A 401 16.13 -13.29 -9.32
C LEU A 401 16.26 -13.81 -10.75
N LYS A 402 17.52 -13.97 -11.22
CA LYS A 402 17.93 -14.63 -12.48
C LYS A 402 18.25 -16.12 -12.27
N PRO A 403 18.16 -17.01 -13.31
CA PRO A 403 18.64 -18.41 -13.30
C PRO A 403 19.91 -18.63 -12.45
N GLY A 404 19.88 -19.48 -11.40
CA GLY A 404 21.02 -19.64 -10.48
C GLY A 404 20.76 -20.60 -9.30
N PRO A 405 21.81 -21.07 -8.61
CA PRO A 405 21.73 -22.16 -7.63
C PRO A 405 21.03 -21.80 -6.31
N ASN A 406 20.76 -20.52 -6.04
CA ASN A 406 20.11 -20.07 -4.81
C ASN A 406 18.58 -20.21 -4.92
N LYS A 407 18.00 -21.15 -4.16
CA LYS A 407 16.60 -21.59 -4.28
C LYS A 407 15.67 -21.07 -3.17
N ASP A 408 16.06 -20.05 -2.42
CA ASP A 408 15.52 -19.86 -1.06
C ASP A 408 14.41 -18.79 -0.92
N ASN A 409 14.05 -18.06 -1.98
CA ASN A 409 12.93 -17.09 -1.94
C ASN A 409 11.71 -17.62 -2.71
N ARG A 410 10.86 -18.43 -2.07
CA ARG A 410 9.69 -19.02 -2.75
C ARG A 410 8.39 -18.46 -2.21
N ALA A 411 7.83 -17.49 -2.91
CA ALA A 411 6.41 -17.17 -2.74
C ALA A 411 5.57 -18.39 -3.11
N THR A 412 4.53 -18.67 -2.32
CA THR A 412 3.63 -19.80 -2.57
C THR A 412 2.26 -19.31 -2.98
N LEU A 413 1.74 -19.85 -4.07
CA LEU A 413 0.37 -19.66 -4.55
C LEU A 413 -0.38 -20.99 -4.51
N THR A 414 -1.57 -20.98 -3.95
CA THR A 414 -2.52 -22.09 -4.06
C THR A 414 -3.83 -21.57 -4.65
N LEU A 415 -4.26 -22.18 -5.76
CA LEU A 415 -5.54 -21.91 -6.41
C LEU A 415 -6.44 -23.13 -6.25
N ARG A 416 -7.66 -22.93 -5.75
CA ARG A 416 -8.65 -24.01 -5.59
C ARG A 416 -10.00 -23.58 -6.15
N ASN A 417 -10.67 -24.46 -6.90
CA ASN A 417 -12.02 -24.23 -7.43
C ASN A 417 -12.16 -22.88 -8.16
N SER A 418 -11.10 -22.39 -8.81
CA SER A 418 -11.01 -21.01 -9.30
C SER A 418 -10.87 -20.96 -10.81
N GLU A 419 -10.97 -19.75 -11.38
CA GLU A 419 -10.65 -19.50 -12.79
C GLU A 419 -9.61 -18.38 -12.96
N VAL A 420 -8.67 -18.57 -13.89
CA VAL A 420 -7.73 -17.56 -14.39
C VAL A 420 -7.97 -17.44 -15.90
N LYS A 421 -8.67 -16.38 -16.32
CA LYS A 421 -9.26 -16.32 -17.66
C LYS A 421 -9.11 -14.98 -18.38
N GLY A 422 -8.70 -15.00 -19.65
CA GLY A 422 -8.74 -13.78 -20.47
C GLY A 422 -7.72 -12.73 -20.05
N ASN A 423 -6.66 -13.12 -19.34
CA ASN A 423 -5.65 -12.18 -18.86
C ASN A 423 -4.50 -12.05 -19.87
N THR A 424 -3.87 -10.87 -19.92
CA THR A 424 -2.86 -10.52 -20.93
C THR A 424 -1.55 -10.05 -20.29
N ALA A 425 -0.41 -10.54 -20.76
CA ALA A 425 0.90 -10.00 -20.39
C ALA A 425 1.94 -10.14 -21.49
N GLY A 426 3.13 -9.55 -21.33
CA GLY A 426 4.27 -9.88 -22.19
C GLY A 426 4.56 -11.39 -22.19
N ASN A 427 4.55 -12.02 -21.02
CA ASN A 427 4.66 -13.48 -20.87
C ASN A 427 3.86 -13.99 -19.66
N GLY A 428 3.32 -15.20 -19.72
CA GLY A 428 2.45 -15.75 -18.68
C GLY A 428 1.21 -14.90 -18.54
N GLY A 429 0.40 -14.81 -19.60
CA GLY A 429 -0.86 -14.06 -19.59
C GLY A 429 -1.73 -14.42 -18.38
N GLY A 430 -1.85 -15.71 -18.08
CA GLY A 430 -2.57 -16.23 -16.92
C GLY A 430 -1.71 -16.14 -15.66
N ILE A 431 -0.69 -17.00 -15.59
CA ILE A 431 0.17 -17.15 -14.41
C ILE A 431 1.64 -17.13 -14.83
N PHE A 432 2.43 -16.29 -14.17
CA PHE A 432 3.89 -16.35 -14.25
C PHE A 432 4.46 -16.73 -12.88
N ASN A 433 5.07 -17.90 -12.80
CA ASN A 433 5.75 -18.39 -11.61
C ASN A 433 7.27 -18.22 -11.77
N ASN A 434 7.90 -17.40 -10.92
CA ASN A 434 9.35 -17.21 -10.90
C ASN A 434 9.95 -17.77 -9.61
N ARG A 435 10.53 -18.98 -9.65
CA ARG A 435 11.06 -19.69 -8.48
C ARG A 435 10.10 -19.95 -7.34
N GLY A 436 8.84 -19.55 -7.49
CA GLY A 436 7.80 -19.81 -6.51
C GLY A 436 7.30 -21.24 -6.58
N ARG A 437 6.35 -21.52 -5.69
CA ARG A 437 5.54 -22.73 -5.71
C ARG A 437 4.12 -22.37 -6.08
N VAL A 438 3.56 -23.08 -7.05
CA VAL A 438 2.14 -22.98 -7.41
C VAL A 438 1.51 -24.36 -7.27
N ASN A 439 0.40 -24.45 -6.53
CA ASN A 439 -0.48 -25.61 -6.53
C ASN A 439 -1.83 -25.20 -7.13
N ILE A 440 -2.29 -25.93 -8.14
CA ILE A 440 -3.55 -25.67 -8.84
C ILE A 440 -4.42 -26.91 -8.65
N ILE A 441 -5.60 -26.70 -8.05
CA ILE A 441 -6.52 -27.76 -7.64
C ILE A 441 -7.91 -27.41 -8.18
N ASN A 442 -8.52 -28.31 -8.95
CA ASN A 442 -9.83 -28.10 -9.58
C ASN A 442 -10.00 -26.68 -10.16
N THR A 443 -9.00 -26.18 -10.88
CA THR A 443 -8.94 -24.78 -11.33
C THR A 443 -8.71 -24.71 -12.82
N LYS A 444 -9.32 -23.70 -13.47
CA LYS A 444 -9.25 -23.52 -14.93
C LYS A 444 -8.37 -22.32 -15.30
N VAL A 445 -7.37 -22.53 -16.14
CA VAL A 445 -6.50 -21.48 -16.71
C VAL A 445 -6.72 -21.43 -18.21
N THR A 446 -7.52 -20.47 -18.69
CA THR A 446 -8.00 -20.47 -20.09
C THR A 446 -7.99 -19.11 -20.76
N LYS A 447 -7.83 -19.07 -22.09
CA LYS A 447 -7.98 -17.83 -22.88
C LYS A 447 -7.04 -16.70 -22.48
N ASN A 448 -5.91 -17.03 -21.87
CA ASN A 448 -4.91 -16.03 -21.50
C ASN A 448 -3.90 -15.85 -22.63
N THR A 449 -3.37 -14.63 -22.76
CA THR A 449 -2.56 -14.22 -23.91
C THR A 449 -1.21 -13.68 -23.45
N ALA A 450 -0.14 -14.19 -24.06
CA ALA A 450 1.18 -13.58 -23.99
C ALA A 450 1.47 -12.79 -25.28
N THR A 451 1.97 -11.57 -25.14
CA THR A 451 2.15 -10.63 -26.27
C THR A 451 3.59 -10.47 -26.71
N ASP A 452 4.58 -10.97 -25.97
CA ASP A 452 5.97 -10.93 -26.42
C ASP A 452 6.15 -11.95 -27.56
N THR A 453 6.57 -11.48 -28.72
CA THR A 453 6.81 -12.32 -29.91
C THR A 453 8.29 -12.61 -30.12
N ASN A 454 9.18 -12.10 -29.26
CA ASN A 454 10.62 -12.14 -29.47
C ASN A 454 11.31 -13.38 -28.88
N LYS A 455 10.60 -14.24 -28.12
CA LYS A 455 11.15 -15.47 -27.53
C LYS A 455 10.26 -16.69 -27.78
N PRO A 456 10.33 -17.34 -28.96
CA PRO A 456 9.33 -18.33 -29.37
C PRO A 456 9.24 -19.59 -28.50
N TYR A 457 10.25 -19.91 -27.66
CA TYR A 457 10.32 -21.19 -26.92
C TYR A 457 10.04 -21.10 -25.41
N ASP A 458 10.02 -19.90 -24.83
CA ASP A 458 9.84 -19.69 -23.38
C ASP A 458 8.62 -18.81 -23.07
N ILE A 459 7.63 -18.81 -23.97
CA ILE A 459 6.44 -17.97 -23.87
C ILE A 459 5.18 -18.83 -23.83
N ALA A 460 4.32 -18.54 -22.86
CA ALA A 460 3.02 -19.15 -22.73
C ALA A 460 1.97 -18.11 -22.35
N GLY A 461 0.80 -18.21 -22.97
CA GLY A 461 -0.37 -17.45 -22.56
C GLY A 461 -0.89 -17.93 -21.22
N GLY A 462 -0.88 -19.25 -20.99
CA GLY A 462 -1.41 -19.86 -19.78
C GLY A 462 -0.45 -19.71 -18.61
N ILE A 463 0.42 -20.71 -18.40
CA ILE A 463 1.32 -20.79 -17.24
C ILE A 463 2.78 -20.81 -17.68
N VAL A 464 3.58 -19.90 -17.14
CA VAL A 464 5.04 -19.94 -17.26
C VAL A 464 5.63 -20.35 -15.92
N ASN A 465 6.47 -21.39 -15.90
CA ASN A 465 7.23 -21.77 -14.72
C ASN A 465 8.73 -21.59 -14.93
N ASN A 466 9.27 -20.48 -14.44
CA ASN A 466 10.68 -20.14 -14.51
C ASN A 466 11.40 -20.60 -13.24
N ASP A 467 12.07 -21.76 -13.32
CA ASP A 467 12.93 -22.30 -12.24
C ASP A 467 12.19 -22.48 -10.89
N GLY A 468 10.86 -22.68 -10.95
CA GLY A 468 9.98 -22.91 -9.81
C GLY A 468 9.32 -24.28 -9.85
N THR A 469 8.27 -24.45 -9.03
CA THR A 469 7.45 -25.67 -9.00
C THR A 469 6.00 -25.35 -9.28
N VAL A 470 5.39 -26.09 -10.20
CA VAL A 470 3.95 -26.05 -10.47
C VAL A 470 3.41 -27.47 -10.33
N ARG A 471 2.34 -27.62 -9.55
CA ARG A 471 1.59 -28.88 -9.41
C ARG A 471 0.17 -28.65 -9.89
N LEU A 472 -0.28 -29.48 -10.82
CA LEU A 472 -1.66 -29.57 -11.29
C LEU A 472 -2.25 -30.89 -10.78
N ASP A 473 -3.46 -30.86 -10.25
CA ASP A 473 -4.25 -32.08 -10.03
C ASP A 473 -4.92 -32.55 -11.33
N ASP A 474 -5.56 -33.73 -11.27
CA ASP A 474 -6.21 -34.34 -12.43
C ASP A 474 -7.54 -33.66 -12.81
N GLU A 475 -8.05 -32.75 -11.96
CA GLU A 475 -9.28 -31.98 -12.20
C GLU A 475 -9.02 -30.59 -12.81
N SER A 476 -7.77 -30.10 -12.74
CA SER A 476 -7.38 -28.81 -13.28
C SER A 476 -7.19 -28.82 -14.79
N ILE A 477 -7.52 -27.71 -15.44
CA ILE A 477 -7.51 -27.59 -16.91
C ILE A 477 -6.74 -26.35 -17.33
N VAL A 478 -5.77 -26.52 -18.24
CA VAL A 478 -5.02 -25.43 -18.86
C VAL A 478 -5.14 -25.55 -20.39
N ILE A 479 -6.06 -24.80 -21.00
CA ILE A 479 -6.38 -24.89 -22.43
C ILE A 479 -6.72 -23.53 -23.04
N ASP A 480 -6.73 -23.44 -24.37
CA ASP A 480 -7.11 -22.24 -25.14
C ASP A 480 -6.29 -20.99 -24.80
N ASN A 481 -5.02 -21.15 -24.40
CA ASN A 481 -4.14 -20.01 -24.16
C ASN A 481 -3.21 -19.76 -25.34
N ASP A 482 -2.82 -18.51 -25.54
CA ASP A 482 -2.08 -18.04 -26.71
C ASP A 482 -0.72 -17.43 -26.28
N PRO A 483 0.43 -17.85 -26.86
CA PRO A 483 0.58 -18.79 -27.97
C PRO A 483 0.51 -20.27 -27.56
N THR A 484 0.76 -20.58 -26.29
CA THR A 484 0.75 -21.95 -25.76
C THR A 484 0.15 -21.98 -24.35
N ASN A 485 -0.22 -23.19 -23.90
CA ASN A 485 -0.78 -23.40 -22.57
C ASN A 485 0.27 -23.29 -21.47
N CYS A 486 1.44 -23.90 -21.65
CA CYS A 486 2.47 -23.94 -20.63
C CYS A 486 3.88 -23.90 -21.18
N THR A 487 4.80 -23.35 -20.38
CA THR A 487 6.25 -23.47 -20.58
C THR A 487 6.99 -23.62 -19.26
N GLY A 488 8.17 -24.24 -19.30
CA GLY A 488 9.02 -24.59 -18.16
C GLY A 488 8.45 -25.79 -17.38
N HIS A 489 9.01 -26.98 -17.58
CA HIS A 489 8.57 -28.27 -17.00
C HIS A 489 7.38 -28.23 -16.02
N ILE A 490 6.16 -28.40 -16.56
CA ILE A 490 4.91 -28.53 -15.80
C ILE A 490 4.29 -29.88 -16.13
N PRO A 491 4.35 -30.87 -15.22
CA PRO A 491 3.67 -32.15 -15.41
C PRO A 491 2.18 -31.95 -15.66
N ASN A 492 1.60 -32.78 -16.54
CA ASN A 492 0.18 -32.76 -16.89
C ASN A 492 -0.33 -31.47 -17.56
N CYS A 493 0.55 -30.55 -17.96
CA CYS A 493 0.18 -29.47 -18.84
C CYS A 493 0.54 -29.80 -20.28
N PHE A 494 -0.47 -29.99 -21.13
CA PHE A 494 -0.29 -30.26 -22.55
C PHE A 494 -0.05 -28.94 -23.29
N ALA A 495 1.07 -28.87 -24.02
CA ALA A 495 1.53 -27.67 -24.73
C ALA A 495 0.55 -27.22 -25.82
#